data_AF-A0A9E2G3P7-F1
#
_entry.id   AF-A0A9E2G3P7-F1
#
_cell.length_a   1.000
_cell.length_b   1.000
_cell.length_c   1.000
_cell.angle_alpha   90.00
_cell.angle_beta   90.00
_cell.angle_gamma   90.00
#
_symmetry.space_group_name_H-M   'P 1'
#
loop_
_entity.id
_entity.type
_entity.pdbx_description
1 polymer ?
#
loop_
_entity_poly.entity_id
_entity_poly.type
_entity_poly.pdbx_seq_one_letter_code
_entity_poly.pdbx_strand_id
1 'polypeptide(L)'
;MNDIRAIRDYLLSELLPGVIHEINNPLGAIIMNVSITKEDLNAWKGEGTLPDLETLVETCHDMDIASERMNQHLQALSYFSGVRFLEENSSFDVNLALKHALTLFHNKLKRQVKVSVQAEEEGYLYLKCGPARGILALLLAFETVLASGGEKELSITVSTVAGRIVVEFFRENMKIDSPDQRLVALARVDDIELAVRGSVLSLALVAYDPDSSLSES
;
A
#
# COMPACT_ATOMS: atom_id res chain seq x y z
N MET A 1 3.92 -0.09 -23.12
CA MET A 1 2.58 -0.20 -22.46
C MET A 1 2.19 -1.64 -22.12
N ASN A 2 2.23 -2.59 -23.06
CA ASN A 2 1.95 -4.00 -22.75
C ASN A 2 2.91 -4.58 -21.69
N ASP A 3 4.17 -4.16 -21.71
CA ASP A 3 5.18 -4.62 -20.75
C ASP A 3 4.85 -4.21 -19.31
N ILE A 4 4.28 -3.02 -19.10
CA ILE A 4 3.93 -2.54 -17.75
C ILE A 4 2.75 -3.35 -17.18
N ARG A 5 1.75 -3.67 -18.02
CA ARG A 5 0.66 -4.57 -17.60
C ARG A 5 1.19 -5.94 -17.23
N ALA A 6 2.12 -6.49 -18.01
CA ALA A 6 2.75 -7.78 -17.71
C ALA A 6 3.53 -7.73 -16.37
N ILE A 7 4.28 -6.66 -16.11
CA ILE A 7 4.98 -6.45 -14.82
C ILE A 7 3.98 -6.40 -13.66
N ARG A 8 2.90 -5.64 -13.81
CA ARG A 8 1.83 -5.54 -12.81
C ARG A 8 1.19 -6.90 -12.55
N ASP A 9 0.79 -7.61 -13.59
CA ASP A 9 0.09 -8.89 -13.48
C ASP A 9 0.99 -9.96 -12.84
N TYR A 10 2.29 -9.94 -13.15
CA TYR A 10 3.29 -10.75 -12.48
C TYR A 10 3.33 -10.44 -10.97
N LEU A 11 3.51 -9.17 -10.58
CA LEU A 11 3.55 -8.78 -9.17
C LEU A 11 2.24 -9.09 -8.44
N LEU A 12 1.10 -8.89 -9.11
CA LEU A 12 -0.21 -9.25 -8.58
C LEU A 12 -0.26 -10.74 -8.26
N SER A 13 0.22 -11.60 -9.15
CA SER A 13 0.25 -13.04 -8.94
C SER A 13 1.13 -13.46 -7.74
N GLU A 14 2.24 -12.75 -7.50
CA GLU A 14 3.12 -13.01 -6.35
C GLU A 14 2.54 -12.53 -5.02
N LEU A 15 1.80 -11.42 -5.03
CA LEU A 15 1.26 -10.80 -3.82
C LEU A 15 -0.09 -11.39 -3.40
N LEU A 16 -0.88 -11.87 -4.37
CA LEU A 16 -2.25 -12.31 -4.15
C LEU A 16 -2.40 -13.37 -3.04
N PRO A 17 -1.53 -14.41 -2.92
CA PRO A 17 -1.64 -15.36 -1.82
C PRO A 17 -1.49 -14.72 -0.44
N GLY A 18 -0.57 -13.76 -0.32
CA GLY A 18 -0.35 -13.00 0.91
C GLY A 18 -1.53 -12.09 1.23
N VAL A 19 -2.10 -11.41 0.22
CA VAL A 19 -3.27 -10.55 0.39
C VAL A 19 -4.51 -11.35 0.77
N ILE A 20 -4.75 -12.50 0.12
CA ILE A 20 -5.85 -13.42 0.46
C ILE A 20 -5.73 -13.85 1.93
N HIS A 21 -4.52 -14.18 2.39
CA HIS A 21 -4.33 -14.55 3.79
C HIS A 21 -4.68 -13.39 4.74
N GLU A 22 -4.25 -12.16 4.43
CA GLU A 22 -4.59 -10.99 5.26
C GLU A 22 -6.08 -10.61 5.22
N ILE A 23 -6.82 -10.97 4.17
CA ILE A 23 -8.27 -10.80 4.08
C ILE A 23 -9.00 -11.91 4.87
N ASN A 24 -8.53 -13.15 4.79
CA ASN A 24 -9.16 -14.28 5.47
C ASN A 24 -9.09 -14.15 7.00
N ASN A 25 -8.05 -13.51 7.54
CA ASN A 25 -7.89 -13.30 8.97
C ASN A 25 -9.04 -12.47 9.60
N PRO A 26 -9.31 -11.22 9.16
CA PRO A 26 -10.44 -10.45 9.67
C PRO A 26 -11.79 -11.10 9.32
N LEU A 27 -11.93 -11.75 8.16
CA LEU A 27 -13.15 -12.48 7.82
C LEU A 27 -13.46 -13.59 8.83
N GLY A 28 -12.43 -14.34 9.25
CA GLY A 28 -12.57 -15.36 10.30
C GLY A 28 -13.03 -14.77 11.63
N ALA A 29 -12.47 -13.62 12.03
CA ALA A 29 -12.89 -12.91 13.24
C ALA A 29 -14.37 -12.47 13.16
N ILE A 30 -14.80 -11.92 12.02
CA ILE A 30 -16.20 -11.52 11.81
C ILE A 30 -17.12 -12.74 11.92
N ILE A 31 -16.80 -13.85 11.25
CA ILE A 31 -17.63 -15.07 11.29
C ILE A 31 -17.76 -15.60 12.72
N MET A 32 -16.66 -15.61 13.48
CA MET A 32 -16.65 -16.06 14.87
C MET A 32 -17.51 -15.15 15.76
N ASN A 33 -17.34 -13.83 15.66
CA ASN A 33 -18.08 -12.85 16.45
C ASN A 33 -19.59 -12.88 16.14
N VAL A 34 -19.96 -13.04 14.87
CA VAL A 34 -21.36 -13.26 14.48
C VAL A 34 -21.92 -14.55 15.10
N SER A 35 -21.12 -15.63 15.17
CA SER A 35 -21.55 -16.88 15.82
C SER A 35 -21.81 -16.70 17.31
N ILE A 36 -20.89 -16.03 18.02
CA ILE A 36 -21.02 -15.73 19.46
C ILE A 36 -22.28 -14.90 19.72
N THR A 37 -22.44 -13.80 18.99
CA THR A 37 -23.64 -12.95 19.10
C THR A 37 -24.92 -13.74 18.84
N LYS A 38 -24.92 -14.64 17.85
CA LYS A 38 -26.08 -15.48 17.54
C LYS A 38 -26.37 -16.47 18.66
N GLU A 39 -25.36 -17.07 19.27
CA GLU A 39 -25.50 -17.99 20.40
C GLU A 39 -26.12 -17.27 21.61
N ASP A 40 -25.61 -16.07 21.96
CA ASP A 40 -26.13 -15.26 23.07
C ASP A 40 -27.59 -14.86 22.86
N LEU A 41 -27.94 -14.40 21.65
CA LEU A 41 -29.31 -14.02 21.31
C LEU A 41 -30.26 -15.22 21.34
N ASN A 42 -29.78 -16.42 20.97
CA ASN A 42 -30.58 -17.64 21.05
C ASN A 42 -30.78 -18.09 22.50
N ALA A 43 -29.75 -18.01 23.35
CA ALA A 43 -29.86 -18.30 24.77
C ALA A 43 -30.86 -17.35 25.44
N TRP A 44 -30.83 -16.07 25.10
CA TRP A 44 -31.81 -15.10 25.58
C TRP A 44 -33.24 -15.45 25.16
N LYS A 45 -33.44 -15.75 23.88
CA LYS A 45 -34.76 -16.08 23.34
C LYS A 45 -35.31 -17.41 23.88
N GLY A 46 -34.46 -18.41 24.06
CA GLY A 46 -34.86 -19.78 24.43
C GLY A 46 -34.94 -20.02 25.93
N GLU A 47 -34.02 -19.44 26.69
CA GLU A 47 -33.81 -19.74 28.12
C GLU A 47 -34.10 -18.53 29.02
N GLY A 48 -34.27 -17.33 28.43
CA GLY A 48 -34.49 -16.09 29.18
C GLY A 48 -33.21 -15.49 29.78
N THR A 49 -32.04 -16.05 29.47
CA THR A 49 -30.74 -15.56 29.92
C THR A 49 -30.44 -14.22 29.27
N LEU A 50 -30.39 -13.13 30.05
CA LEU A 50 -30.08 -11.82 29.50
C LEU A 50 -28.65 -11.82 28.93
N PRO A 51 -28.46 -11.33 27.69
CA PRO A 51 -27.13 -11.24 27.12
C PRO A 51 -26.33 -10.17 27.87
N ASP A 52 -25.03 -10.40 27.99
CA ASP A 52 -24.12 -9.37 28.49
C ASP A 52 -23.94 -8.29 27.42
N LEU A 53 -24.54 -7.13 27.68
CA LEU A 53 -24.52 -6.00 26.75
C LEU A 53 -23.10 -5.46 26.53
N GLU A 54 -22.22 -5.53 27.54
CA GLU A 54 -20.84 -5.06 27.40
C GLU A 54 -20.08 -5.95 26.42
N THR A 55 -20.14 -7.27 26.62
CA THR A 55 -19.56 -8.26 25.70
C THR A 55 -20.12 -8.14 24.28
N LEU A 56 -21.43 -7.89 24.11
CA LEU A 56 -22.02 -7.70 22.78
C LEU A 56 -21.51 -6.43 22.09
N VAL A 57 -21.34 -5.33 22.83
CA VAL A 57 -20.80 -4.08 22.28
C VAL A 57 -19.34 -4.26 21.85
N GLU A 58 -18.52 -4.93 22.66
CA GLU A 58 -17.14 -5.27 22.32
C GLU A 58 -17.08 -6.17 21.08
N THR A 59 -17.92 -7.20 21.01
CA THR A 59 -18.00 -8.11 19.86
C THR A 59 -18.35 -7.37 18.57
N CYS A 60 -19.30 -6.42 18.62
CA CYS A 60 -19.63 -5.56 17.49
C CYS A 60 -18.47 -4.66 17.08
N HIS A 61 -17.81 -4.04 18.06
CA HIS A 61 -16.67 -3.17 17.81
C HIS A 61 -15.51 -3.91 17.12
N ASP A 62 -15.22 -5.13 17.56
CA ASP A 62 -14.19 -5.99 16.95
C ASP A 62 -14.54 -6.35 15.50
N MET A 63 -15.83 -6.58 15.19
CA MET A 63 -16.30 -6.81 13.82
C MET A 63 -16.12 -5.57 12.93
N ASP A 64 -16.37 -4.37 13.46
CA ASP A 64 -16.15 -3.12 12.73
C ASP A 64 -14.67 -2.92 12.39
N ILE A 65 -13.78 -3.15 13.36
CA ILE A 65 -12.32 -3.10 13.15
C ILE A 65 -11.88 -4.13 12.10
N ALA A 66 -12.37 -5.36 12.19
CA ALA A 66 -12.05 -6.41 11.22
C ALA A 66 -12.56 -6.06 9.81
N SER A 67 -13.78 -5.52 9.72
CA SER A 67 -14.38 -5.09 8.44
C SER A 67 -13.61 -3.95 7.79
N GLU A 68 -13.19 -2.97 8.59
CA GLU A 68 -12.37 -1.84 8.14
C GLU A 68 -11.02 -2.33 7.60
N ARG A 69 -10.34 -3.23 8.31
CA ARG A 69 -9.09 -3.85 7.84
C ARG A 69 -9.29 -4.61 6.52
N MET A 70 -10.36 -5.39 6.41
CA MET A 70 -10.69 -6.09 5.17
C MET A 70 -10.91 -5.12 4.01
N ASN A 71 -11.65 -4.03 4.24
CA ASN A 71 -11.90 -2.99 3.23
C ASN A 71 -10.59 -2.32 2.78
N GLN A 72 -9.65 -2.06 3.68
CA GLN A 72 -8.36 -1.47 3.32
C GLN A 72 -7.56 -2.37 2.36
N HIS A 73 -7.55 -3.69 2.57
CA HIS A 73 -6.91 -4.64 1.65
C HIS A 73 -7.64 -4.71 0.30
N LEU A 74 -8.97 -4.76 0.30
CA LEU A 74 -9.77 -4.79 -0.93
C LEU A 74 -9.62 -3.51 -1.75
N GLN A 75 -9.59 -2.35 -1.08
CA GLN A 75 -9.33 -1.06 -1.73
C GLN A 75 -7.95 -1.02 -2.35
N ALA A 76 -6.90 -1.39 -1.60
CA ALA A 76 -5.54 -1.43 -2.14
C ALA A 76 -5.43 -2.34 -3.37
N LEU A 77 -6.07 -3.52 -3.32
CA LEU A 77 -6.13 -4.45 -4.44
C LEU A 77 -6.90 -3.87 -5.63
N SER A 78 -8.03 -3.20 -5.38
CA SER A 78 -8.84 -2.54 -6.41
C SER A 78 -8.07 -1.42 -7.11
N TYR A 79 -7.39 -0.55 -6.36
CA TYR A 79 -6.55 0.51 -6.92
C TYR A 79 -5.40 -0.04 -7.76
N PHE A 80 -4.77 -1.14 -7.33
CA PHE A 80 -3.65 -1.74 -8.04
C PHE A 80 -4.09 -2.54 -9.29
N SER A 81 -5.18 -3.30 -9.20
CA SER A 81 -5.69 -4.15 -10.29
C SER A 81 -6.61 -3.41 -11.28
N GLY A 82 -7.08 -2.22 -10.91
CA GLY A 82 -8.16 -1.51 -11.57
C GLY A 82 -8.00 -1.31 -13.09
N VAL A 83 -9.14 -1.27 -13.78
CA VAL A 83 -9.26 -1.10 -15.24
C VAL A 83 -8.65 0.23 -15.72
N ARG A 84 -8.58 1.22 -14.82
CA ARG A 84 -8.02 2.56 -15.04
C ARG A 84 -6.50 2.63 -14.95
N PHE A 85 -5.81 1.49 -15.01
CA PHE A 85 -4.34 1.41 -15.02
C PHE A 85 -3.67 2.34 -16.05
N LEU A 86 -4.36 2.60 -17.18
CA LEU A 86 -3.88 3.44 -18.27
C LEU A 86 -4.43 4.88 -18.27
N GLU A 87 -5.12 5.33 -17.23
CA GLU A 87 -5.51 6.75 -17.17
C GLU A 87 -4.26 7.60 -16.95
N GLU A 88 -3.76 8.23 -18.01
CA GLU A 88 -2.53 9.03 -18.03
C GLU A 88 -2.70 10.44 -17.43
N ASN A 89 -3.94 10.91 -17.29
CA ASN A 89 -4.26 12.27 -16.85
C ASN A 89 -4.95 12.33 -15.47
N SER A 90 -4.78 11.31 -14.63
CA SER A 90 -5.23 11.39 -13.24
C SER A 90 -4.14 11.94 -12.33
N SER A 91 -4.55 12.65 -11.29
CA SER A 91 -3.70 12.93 -10.13
C SER A 91 -3.94 11.88 -9.04
N PHE A 92 -2.89 11.48 -8.32
CA PHE A 92 -3.02 10.53 -7.22
C PHE A 92 -2.11 10.86 -6.06
N ASP A 93 -2.65 10.86 -4.85
CA ASP A 93 -1.89 11.13 -3.62
C ASP A 93 -0.83 10.03 -3.39
N VAL A 94 0.45 10.43 -3.32
CA VAL A 94 1.58 9.53 -3.08
C VAL A 94 1.52 8.86 -1.70
N ASN A 95 0.98 9.54 -0.68
CA ASN A 95 0.83 8.95 0.65
C ASN A 95 -0.21 7.84 0.61
N LEU A 96 -1.28 8.04 -0.16
CA LEU A 96 -2.28 7.00 -0.39
C LEU A 96 -1.69 5.84 -1.21
N ALA A 97 -0.87 6.14 -2.23
CA ALA A 97 -0.13 5.13 -2.98
C ALA A 97 0.79 4.30 -2.08
N LEU A 98 1.54 4.96 -1.20
CA LEU A 98 2.44 4.32 -0.24
C LEU A 98 1.68 3.49 0.77
N LYS A 99 0.57 3.99 1.30
CA LYS A 99 -0.33 3.23 2.17
C LYS A 99 -0.80 1.96 1.49
N HIS A 100 -1.31 2.04 0.27
CA HIS A 100 -1.76 0.86 -0.48
C HIS A 100 -0.63 -0.11 -0.80
N ALA A 101 0.54 0.39 -1.20
CA ALA A 101 1.71 -0.45 -1.45
C ALA A 101 2.13 -1.20 -0.17
N LEU A 102 2.21 -0.51 0.98
CA LEU A 102 2.49 -1.12 2.28
C LEU A 102 1.44 -2.17 2.67
N THR A 103 0.15 -1.88 2.45
CA THR A 103 -0.94 -2.83 2.70
C THR A 103 -0.81 -4.10 1.86
N LEU A 104 -0.47 -3.99 0.57
CA LEU A 104 -0.27 -5.13 -0.32
C LEU A 104 1.00 -5.92 0.01
N PHE A 105 2.07 -5.23 0.43
CA PHE A 105 3.35 -5.84 0.78
C PHE A 105 3.48 -6.27 2.24
N HIS A 106 2.47 -6.03 3.06
CA HIS A 106 2.50 -6.20 4.51
C HIS A 106 3.09 -7.55 4.94
N ASN A 107 2.63 -8.63 4.30
CA ASN A 107 3.06 -10.00 4.61
C ASN A 107 4.56 -10.25 4.33
N LYS A 108 5.11 -9.66 3.26
CA LYS A 108 6.54 -9.74 2.94
C LYS A 108 7.36 -8.86 3.89
N LEU A 109 6.91 -7.62 4.13
CA LEU A 109 7.60 -6.65 4.97
C LEU A 109 7.70 -7.11 6.42
N LYS A 110 6.58 -7.50 7.04
CA LYS A 110 6.53 -7.86 8.47
C LYS A 110 7.48 -9.01 8.87
N ARG A 111 7.89 -9.84 7.91
CA ARG A 111 8.81 -10.97 8.13
C ARG A 111 10.29 -10.56 8.01
N GLN A 112 10.58 -9.44 7.35
CA GLN A 112 11.93 -9.05 6.96
C GLN A 112 12.38 -7.76 7.63
N VAL A 113 11.49 -6.76 7.72
CA VAL A 113 11.83 -5.42 8.19
C VAL A 113 10.71 -4.79 9.02
N LYS A 114 11.10 -3.91 9.93
CA LYS A 114 10.25 -2.92 10.59
C LYS A 114 10.27 -1.64 9.76
N VAL A 115 9.10 -1.17 9.36
CA VAL A 115 8.96 0.00 8.49
C VAL A 115 8.61 1.24 9.31
N SER A 116 9.30 2.35 9.05
CA SER A 116 8.94 3.69 9.50
C SER A 116 8.72 4.60 8.29
N VAL A 117 7.74 5.50 8.38
CA VAL A 117 7.40 6.44 7.30
C VAL A 117 7.44 7.85 7.87
N GLN A 118 8.12 8.74 7.16
CA GLN A 118 8.16 10.17 7.42
C GLN A 118 7.70 10.88 6.15
N ALA A 119 6.57 11.57 6.21
CA ALA A 119 6.04 12.35 5.08
C ALA A 119 5.89 13.81 5.49
N GLU A 120 6.26 14.73 4.61
CA GLU A 120 6.01 16.15 4.80
C GLU A 120 4.49 16.44 4.77
N GLU A 121 3.99 17.21 5.73
CA GLU A 121 2.54 17.53 5.82
C GLU A 121 2.13 18.69 4.90
N GLU A 122 3.06 19.59 4.56
CA GLU A 122 2.76 20.88 3.90
C GLU A 122 2.97 20.88 2.37
N GLY A 123 3.27 19.74 1.74
CA GLY A 123 3.60 19.63 0.32
C GLY A 123 2.46 19.19 -0.60
N TYR A 124 2.51 19.59 -1.88
CA TYR A 124 1.67 19.02 -2.94
C TYR A 124 2.15 17.61 -3.28
N LEU A 125 1.53 16.61 -2.65
CA LEU A 125 1.92 15.21 -2.73
C LEU A 125 1.11 14.40 -3.76
N TYR A 126 0.69 15.03 -4.85
CA TYR A 126 -0.02 14.37 -5.94
C TYR A 126 0.92 13.99 -7.09
N LEU A 127 0.86 12.73 -7.52
CA LEU A 127 1.56 12.20 -8.68
C LEU A 127 0.77 12.50 -9.96
N LYS A 128 1.47 12.85 -11.04
CA LYS A 128 0.88 12.94 -12.38
C LYS A 128 0.76 11.57 -13.05
N CYS A 129 0.12 10.61 -12.38
CA CYS A 129 -0.09 9.26 -12.92
C CYS A 129 -1.33 8.56 -12.32
N GLY A 130 -1.74 7.48 -12.98
CA GLY A 130 -2.75 6.54 -12.48
C GLY A 130 -2.35 5.89 -11.16
N PRO A 131 -3.31 5.63 -10.25
CA PRO A 131 -3.02 5.07 -8.93
C PRO A 131 -2.24 3.76 -8.98
N ALA A 132 -2.59 2.89 -9.92
CA ALA A 132 -1.93 1.62 -10.09
C ALA A 132 -0.47 1.75 -10.52
N ARG A 133 -0.10 2.78 -11.31
CA ARG A 133 1.29 3.02 -11.70
C ARG A 133 2.12 3.53 -10.53
N GLY A 134 1.57 4.47 -9.74
CA GLY A 134 2.21 4.94 -8.51
C GLY A 134 2.43 3.79 -7.51
N ILE A 135 1.41 2.97 -7.27
CA ILE A 135 1.53 1.77 -6.42
C ILE A 135 2.57 0.80 -7.00
N LEU A 136 2.57 0.55 -8.31
CA LEU A 136 3.52 -0.35 -8.96
C LEU A 136 4.98 0.09 -8.75
N ALA A 137 5.27 1.38 -8.92
CA ALA A 137 6.61 1.93 -8.71
C ALA A 137 7.10 1.68 -7.28
N LEU A 138 6.23 1.92 -6.29
CA LEU A 138 6.53 1.70 -4.88
C LEU A 138 6.73 0.21 -4.55
N LEU A 139 5.90 -0.68 -5.10
CA LEU A 139 6.06 -2.13 -4.93
C LEU A 139 7.40 -2.65 -5.50
N LEU A 140 7.81 -2.16 -6.66
CA LEU A 140 9.08 -2.50 -7.28
C LEU A 140 10.29 -1.94 -6.51
N ALA A 141 10.14 -0.77 -5.90
CA ALA A 141 11.14 -0.23 -4.98
C ALA A 141 11.25 -1.08 -3.71
N PHE A 142 10.14 -1.57 -3.15
CA PHE A 142 10.18 -2.52 -2.05
C PHE A 142 10.88 -3.82 -2.41
N GLU A 143 10.61 -4.43 -3.58
CA GLU A 143 11.37 -5.62 -4.04
C GLU A 143 12.87 -5.32 -4.11
N THR A 144 13.25 -4.19 -4.70
CA THR A 144 14.66 -3.77 -4.81
C THR A 144 15.32 -3.66 -3.43
N VAL A 145 14.69 -2.91 -2.52
CA VAL A 145 15.21 -2.64 -1.18
C VAL A 145 15.29 -3.90 -0.31
N LEU A 146 14.34 -4.83 -0.45
CA LEU A 146 14.37 -6.09 0.28
C LEU A 146 15.46 -7.02 -0.27
N ALA A 147 15.58 -7.12 -1.59
CA ALA A 147 16.59 -7.95 -2.25
C ALA A 147 18.03 -7.49 -1.96
N SER A 148 18.24 -6.18 -1.74
CA SER A 148 19.54 -5.58 -1.43
C SER A 148 20.05 -5.82 0.00
N GLY A 149 19.28 -6.51 0.85
CA GLY A 149 19.66 -6.81 2.23
C GLY A 149 19.81 -5.56 3.10
N GLY A 150 20.65 -5.65 4.14
CA GLY A 150 20.83 -4.62 5.16
C GLY A 150 20.08 -4.92 6.45
N GLU A 151 20.07 -3.95 7.36
CA GLU A 151 19.47 -4.07 8.69
C GLU A 151 17.94 -4.23 8.65
N LYS A 152 17.36 -4.60 9.79
CA LYS A 152 15.92 -4.86 9.92
C LYS A 152 15.04 -3.62 9.95
N GLU A 153 15.60 -2.42 9.92
CA GLU A 153 14.81 -1.18 9.90
C GLU A 153 14.83 -0.55 8.51
N LEU A 154 13.65 -0.34 7.95
CA LEU A 154 13.42 0.35 6.69
C LEU A 154 12.76 1.70 6.97
N SER A 155 13.49 2.78 6.71
CA SER A 155 12.97 4.15 6.79
C SER A 155 12.54 4.60 5.40
N ILE A 156 11.34 5.14 5.30
CA ILE A 156 10.78 5.71 4.06
C ILE A 156 10.53 7.19 4.30
N THR A 157 11.11 8.04 3.47
CA THR A 157 10.91 9.49 3.53
C THR A 157 10.20 9.95 2.26
N VAL A 158 9.17 10.78 2.41
CA VAL A 158 8.44 11.41 1.30
C VAL A 158 8.58 12.93 1.45
N SER A 159 9.15 13.58 0.44
CA SER A 159 9.36 15.03 0.41
C SER A 159 9.12 15.62 -0.97
N THR A 160 9.01 16.93 -1.06
CA THR A 160 8.93 17.64 -2.36
C THR A 160 10.21 18.40 -2.64
N VAL A 161 10.88 18.10 -3.76
CA VAL A 161 12.14 18.74 -4.16
C VAL A 161 12.04 19.20 -5.61
N ALA A 162 12.20 20.51 -5.84
CA ALA A 162 12.22 21.11 -7.18
C ALA A 162 11.04 20.70 -8.08
N GLY A 163 9.82 20.66 -7.53
CA GLY A 163 8.60 20.30 -8.27
C GLY A 163 8.45 18.79 -8.53
N ARG A 164 9.23 17.94 -7.85
CA ARG A 164 9.10 16.48 -7.88
C ARG A 164 8.81 15.96 -6.48
N ILE A 165 8.05 14.88 -6.41
CA ILE A 165 7.85 14.11 -5.19
C ILE A 165 8.99 13.10 -5.10
N VAL A 166 9.78 13.18 -4.04
CA VAL A 166 10.91 12.28 -3.80
C VAL A 166 10.51 11.28 -2.73
N VAL A 167 10.57 9.99 -3.06
CA VAL A 167 10.39 8.88 -2.13
C VAL A 167 11.73 8.19 -1.95
N GLU A 168 12.31 8.31 -0.76
CA GLU A 168 13.59 7.71 -0.40
C GLU A 168 13.37 6.49 0.50
N PHE A 169 14.05 5.40 0.18
CA PHE A 169 14.08 4.17 0.96
C PHE A 169 15.48 3.97 1.50
N PHE A 170 15.61 3.91 2.81
CA PHE A 170 16.88 3.75 3.50
C PHE A 170 16.86 2.53 4.42
N ARG A 171 17.94 1.74 4.37
CA ARG A 171 18.25 0.67 5.31
C ARG A 171 19.74 0.71 5.60
N GLU A 172 20.12 0.63 6.87
CA GLU A 172 21.54 0.58 7.23
C GLU A 172 22.21 -0.65 6.58
N ASN A 173 23.44 -0.47 6.09
CA ASN A 173 24.22 -1.49 5.37
C ASN A 173 23.58 -2.07 4.10
N MET A 174 22.49 -1.48 3.57
CA MET A 174 21.94 -1.87 2.28
C MET A 174 22.92 -1.60 1.14
N LYS A 175 23.07 -2.57 0.23
CA LYS A 175 23.90 -2.45 -0.97
C LYS A 175 23.07 -2.80 -2.20
N ILE A 176 22.79 -1.78 -3.01
CA ILE A 176 22.04 -1.95 -4.25
C ILE A 176 23.05 -2.00 -5.40
N ASP A 177 23.49 -3.21 -5.78
CA ASP A 177 24.40 -3.40 -6.91
C ASP A 177 23.76 -2.99 -8.24
N SER A 178 22.46 -3.32 -8.39
CA SER A 178 21.63 -2.88 -9.51
C SER A 178 20.16 -2.85 -9.08
N PRO A 179 19.40 -1.78 -9.40
CA PRO A 179 17.95 -1.77 -9.20
C PRO A 179 17.25 -2.87 -9.99
N ASP A 180 16.04 -3.26 -9.56
CA ASP A 180 15.19 -4.19 -10.30
C ASP A 180 14.98 -3.69 -11.74
N GLN A 181 15.20 -4.55 -12.74
CA GLN A 181 15.10 -4.16 -14.15
C GLN A 181 13.67 -3.71 -14.55
N ARG A 182 12.65 -4.21 -13.86
CA ARG A 182 11.25 -3.79 -14.04
C ARG A 182 11.04 -2.39 -13.50
N LEU A 183 11.69 -2.03 -12.38
CA LEU A 183 11.68 -0.67 -11.84
C LEU A 183 12.38 0.29 -12.82
N VAL A 184 13.55 -0.09 -13.33
CA VAL A 184 14.28 0.69 -14.34
C VAL A 184 13.43 0.90 -15.60
N ALA A 185 12.75 -0.16 -16.08
CA ALA A 185 11.87 -0.07 -17.23
C ALA A 185 10.68 0.86 -17.00
N LEU A 186 10.02 0.75 -15.83
CA LEU A 186 8.92 1.63 -15.44
C LEU A 186 9.38 3.08 -15.35
N ALA A 187 10.53 3.32 -14.72
CA ALA A 187 11.08 4.64 -14.52
C ALA A 187 11.32 5.40 -15.83
N ARG A 188 11.76 4.68 -16.88
CA ARG A 188 11.92 5.24 -18.23
C ARG A 188 10.61 5.62 -18.90
N VAL A 189 9.51 4.93 -18.59
CA VAL A 189 8.21 5.19 -19.22
C VAL A 189 7.46 6.34 -18.54
N ASP A 190 7.55 6.42 -17.21
CA ASP A 190 6.77 7.38 -16.40
C ASP A 190 7.60 8.59 -15.92
N ASP A 191 8.74 8.88 -16.55
CA ASP A 191 9.66 10.00 -16.20
C ASP A 191 10.07 10.00 -14.71
N ILE A 192 10.29 8.82 -14.14
CA ILE A 192 10.76 8.67 -12.76
C ILE A 192 12.27 8.75 -12.77
N GLU A 193 12.82 9.71 -12.03
CA GLU A 193 14.26 9.76 -11.76
C GLU A 193 14.60 8.73 -10.68
N LEU A 194 15.30 7.68 -11.09
CA LEU A 194 15.76 6.60 -10.22
C LEU A 194 17.23 6.82 -9.86
N ALA A 195 17.53 6.94 -8.57
CA ALA A 195 18.89 7.09 -8.07
C ALA A 195 19.21 6.11 -6.94
N VAL A 196 20.44 5.62 -6.93
CA VAL A 196 21.02 4.82 -5.83
C VAL A 196 22.22 5.58 -5.30
N ARG A 197 22.24 5.88 -4.00
CA ARG A 197 23.32 6.59 -3.33
C ARG A 197 23.68 5.91 -2.02
N GLY A 198 24.71 5.06 -2.06
CA GLY A 198 25.10 4.25 -0.91
C GLY A 198 23.94 3.34 -0.48
N SER A 199 23.43 3.56 0.72
CA SER A 199 22.32 2.79 1.32
C SER A 199 20.94 3.43 1.10
N VAL A 200 20.78 4.26 0.08
CA VAL A 200 19.51 4.93 -0.26
C VAL A 200 19.10 4.59 -1.69
N LEU A 201 17.87 4.13 -1.85
CA LEU A 201 17.13 4.12 -3.12
C LEU A 201 16.21 5.33 -3.16
N SER A 202 16.29 6.15 -4.20
CA SER A 202 15.46 7.34 -4.36
C SER A 202 14.66 7.27 -5.65
N LEU A 203 13.36 7.54 -5.55
CA LEU A 203 12.43 7.74 -6.67
C LEU A 203 11.97 9.19 -6.67
N ALA A 204 12.33 9.95 -7.69
CA ALA A 204 11.80 11.29 -7.89
C ALA A 204 10.75 11.27 -9.02
N LEU A 205 9.48 11.38 -8.62
CA LEU A 205 8.30 11.32 -9.48
C LEU A 205 7.79 12.74 -9.81
N VAL A 206 7.21 12.91 -11.00
CA VAL A 206 6.62 14.19 -11.42
C VAL A 206 5.44 14.55 -10.53
N ALA A 207 5.53 15.69 -9.84
CA ALA A 207 4.42 16.21 -9.06
C ALA A 207 3.35 16.82 -9.98
N TYR A 208 2.10 16.66 -9.59
CA TYR A 208 0.97 17.32 -10.20
C TYR A 208 0.60 18.55 -9.36
N ASP A 209 0.76 19.73 -9.97
CA ASP A 209 0.28 20.98 -9.40
C ASP A 209 -1.15 21.25 -9.92
N PRO A 210 -2.20 21.13 -9.09
CA PRO A 210 -3.56 21.39 -9.51
C PRO A 210 -3.77 22.86 -9.94
N ASP A 211 -3.02 23.80 -9.37
CA ASP A 211 -3.18 25.24 -9.63
C ASP A 211 -2.61 25.65 -11.01
N SER A 212 -1.65 24.87 -11.53
CA SER A 212 -1.11 25.08 -12.89
C SER A 212 -2.16 24.96 -14.00
N SER A 213 -3.17 24.11 -13.80
CA SER A 213 -4.24 23.85 -14.80
C SER A 213 -5.23 25.01 -14.97
N LEU A 214 -5.27 25.96 -14.05
CA LEU A 214 -6.15 27.15 -14.11
C LEU A 214 -5.55 28.31 -14.90
N SER A 215 -4.27 28.21 -15.30
CA SER A 215 -3.55 29.27 -16.02
C SER A 215 -3.53 29.11 -17.54
N GLU A 216 -4.02 27.98 -18.07
CA GLU A 216 -4.07 27.67 -19.50
C GLU A 216 -5.47 27.80 -20.12
N SER A 217 -6.46 28.30 -19.36
CA SER A 217 -7.86 28.53 -19.80
C SER A 217 -8.22 30.00 -19.84
#